data_AF-A0A833RL75-F1
#
_entry.id   AF-A0A833RL75-F1
#
_cell.length_a   1.000
_cell.length_b   1.000
_cell.length_c   1.000
_cell.angle_alpha   90.00
_cell.angle_beta   90.00
_cell.angle_gamma   90.00
#
_symmetry.space_group_name_H-M   'P 1'
#
loop_
_entity.id
_entity.type
_entity.pdbx_description
1 polymer ?
#
loop_
_entity_poly.entity_id
_entity_poly.type
_entity_poly.pdbx_seq_one_letter_code
_entity_poly.pdbx_strand_id
1 'polypeptide(L)'
;RANNGPNYYGKHIGPLKEYAHGIKGDVYAVDDTTIFIKGFCYDGTGPDAYFWVGNTSTPTPQGYIVPYPEIKEGSDPVVLRSYNYTDIILKLPNGKRIRDIKWLSVWCRRFTVNFGDVYIPMNLKVPKARQLPEFSRLAHGLRSGNVTILDCKTIYIPNLHYDGAGPDAYFWVGNGSEPNTFGIKVPSERKSLTPLRGYQGEDIEIVLPGNLTVHDIDWLSVWCVQYKHNFGHVMIPKDLDVPPALGQTKIAVTRNGLLANVLAKPHFPLVSHAP
;
A
#
# COMPACT_ATOMS: atom_id res chain seq x y z
N ARG A 1 -13.02 17.40 7.50
CA ARG A 1 -12.77 16.18 8.30
C ARG A 1 -13.06 14.96 7.42
N ALA A 2 -12.04 14.36 6.82
CA ALA A 2 -12.17 13.02 6.25
C ALA A 2 -11.79 12.04 7.36
N ASN A 3 -12.80 11.50 8.06
CA ASN A 3 -12.62 10.42 9.01
C ASN A 3 -12.37 9.12 8.23
N ASN A 4 -11.15 8.92 7.74
CA ASN A 4 -10.74 7.59 7.27
C ASN A 4 -10.25 6.79 8.48
N GLY A 5 -11.21 6.38 9.31
CA GLY A 5 -10.98 5.51 10.47
C GLY A 5 -10.53 4.09 10.07
N PRO A 6 -10.56 3.11 11.00
CA PRO A 6 -10.06 1.74 10.83
C PRO A 6 -10.72 0.90 9.72
N ASN A 7 -11.55 1.50 8.87
CA ASN A 7 -12.33 0.91 7.78
C ASN A 7 -12.01 1.51 6.41
N TYR A 8 -10.81 2.05 6.21
CA TYR A 8 -10.35 2.47 4.90
C TYR A 8 -9.76 1.27 4.14
N TYR A 9 -10.39 0.92 3.02
CA TYR A 9 -10.03 -0.25 2.19
C TYR A 9 -9.56 0.16 0.77
N GLY A 10 -9.32 1.45 0.55
CA GLY A 10 -9.00 2.00 -0.77
C GLY A 10 -10.24 2.56 -1.48
N LYS A 11 -10.15 2.73 -2.80
CA LYS A 11 -11.21 3.31 -3.62
C LYS A 11 -12.28 2.26 -3.91
N HIS A 12 -13.50 2.49 -3.43
CA HIS A 12 -14.64 1.60 -3.70
C HIS A 12 -14.94 1.51 -5.20
N ILE A 13 -15.01 0.28 -5.71
CA ILE A 13 -15.37 -0.07 -7.09
C ILE A 13 -16.87 -0.38 -7.16
N GLY A 14 -17.35 -1.26 -6.28
CA GLY A 14 -18.76 -1.68 -6.24
C GLY A 14 -18.93 -3.10 -5.68
N PRO A 15 -20.17 -3.51 -5.41
CA PRO A 15 -20.48 -4.88 -5.01
C PRO A 15 -20.35 -5.84 -6.20
N LEU A 16 -19.94 -7.08 -5.91
CA LEU A 16 -20.06 -8.19 -6.85
C LEU A 16 -21.54 -8.47 -7.12
N LYS A 17 -21.93 -8.44 -8.39
CA LYS A 17 -23.24 -8.87 -8.84
C LYS A 17 -23.25 -10.40 -8.91
N GLU A 18 -24.20 -11.01 -8.22
CA GLU A 18 -24.39 -12.46 -8.22
C GLU A 18 -25.13 -12.93 -9.49
N TYR A 19 -24.67 -14.03 -10.07
CA TYR A 19 -25.41 -14.81 -11.07
C TYR A 19 -25.64 -16.27 -10.66
N ALA A 20 -24.74 -16.84 -9.84
CA ALA A 20 -24.85 -18.18 -9.30
C ALA A 20 -23.95 -18.34 -8.08
N HIS A 21 -24.12 -19.45 -7.35
CA HIS A 21 -23.20 -19.91 -6.31
C HIS A 21 -22.99 -18.95 -5.12
N GLY A 22 -23.96 -18.06 -4.87
CA GLY A 22 -23.96 -17.21 -3.69
C GLY A 22 -22.81 -16.20 -3.63
N ILE A 23 -22.33 -15.72 -4.79
CA ILE A 23 -21.29 -14.71 -4.85
C ILE A 23 -21.73 -13.43 -4.15
N LYS A 24 -20.92 -12.98 -3.18
CA LYS A 24 -21.08 -11.70 -2.49
C LYS A 24 -19.71 -11.06 -2.28
N GLY A 25 -19.71 -9.77 -1.99
CA GLY A 25 -18.54 -9.03 -1.53
C GLY A 25 -18.47 -7.63 -2.14
N ASP A 26 -17.91 -6.68 -1.39
CA ASP A 26 -17.69 -5.31 -1.84
C ASP A 26 -16.25 -5.14 -2.31
N VAL A 27 -16.05 -4.62 -3.52
CA VAL A 27 -14.74 -4.57 -4.18
C VAL A 27 -14.15 -3.17 -4.09
N TYR A 28 -12.85 -3.11 -3.77
CA TYR A 28 -12.07 -1.89 -3.61
C TYR A 28 -10.74 -1.99 -4.37
N ALA A 29 -10.31 -0.89 -4.98
CA ALA A 29 -8.95 -0.71 -5.47
C ALA A 29 -8.07 -0.21 -4.32
N VAL A 30 -7.12 -1.04 -3.89
CA VAL A 30 -6.16 -0.71 -2.82
C VAL A 30 -5.06 0.19 -3.36
N ASP A 31 -4.52 -0.16 -4.53
CA ASP A 31 -3.50 0.59 -5.28
C ASP A 31 -3.61 0.24 -6.78
N ASP A 32 -2.56 0.50 -7.58
CA ASP A 32 -2.58 0.25 -9.04
C ASP A 32 -2.59 -1.23 -9.42
N THR A 33 -2.24 -2.16 -8.52
CA THR A 33 -2.14 -3.60 -8.81
C THR A 33 -2.89 -4.50 -7.83
N THR A 34 -3.47 -3.93 -6.77
CA THR A 34 -4.10 -4.70 -5.69
C THR A 34 -5.59 -4.39 -5.58
N ILE A 35 -6.40 -5.45 -5.54
CA ILE A 35 -7.84 -5.41 -5.31
C ILE A 35 -8.13 -6.02 -3.94
N PHE A 36 -9.00 -5.40 -3.17
CA PHE A 36 -9.56 -5.95 -1.94
C PHE A 36 -11.04 -6.27 -2.13
N ILE A 37 -11.46 -7.46 -1.71
CA ILE A 37 -12.87 -7.86 -1.66
C ILE A 37 -13.23 -8.06 -0.19
N LYS A 38 -14.13 -7.23 0.31
CA LYS A 38 -14.64 -7.32 1.67
C LYS A 38 -15.80 -8.30 1.73
N GLY A 39 -15.76 -9.24 2.67
CA GLY A 39 -16.86 -10.16 2.95
C GLY A 39 -17.20 -11.09 1.79
N PHE A 40 -16.20 -11.61 1.08
CA PHE A 40 -16.40 -12.52 -0.05
C PHE A 40 -17.12 -13.80 0.37
N CYS A 41 -18.15 -14.18 -0.39
CA CYS A 41 -18.87 -15.44 -0.24
C CYS A 41 -18.86 -16.21 -1.56
N TYR A 42 -18.74 -17.54 -1.46
CA TYR A 42 -18.86 -18.48 -2.58
C TYR A 42 -19.13 -19.87 -2.02
N ASP A 43 -20.08 -20.61 -2.58
CA ASP A 43 -20.46 -21.94 -2.08
C ASP A 43 -19.40 -23.04 -2.31
N GLY A 44 -18.43 -22.82 -3.20
CA GLY A 44 -17.34 -23.76 -3.48
C GLY A 44 -17.72 -24.95 -4.37
N THR A 45 -18.92 -24.96 -4.96
CA THR A 45 -19.44 -26.12 -5.71
C THR A 45 -19.03 -26.14 -7.18
N GLY A 46 -18.46 -25.04 -7.68
CA GLY A 46 -17.96 -24.95 -9.05
C GLY A 46 -16.65 -25.73 -9.21
N PRO A 47 -16.53 -26.61 -10.21
CA PRO A 47 -15.42 -27.55 -10.29
C PRO A 47 -14.09 -26.95 -10.75
N ASP A 48 -14.08 -25.73 -11.30
CA ASP A 48 -12.89 -25.07 -11.85
C ASP A 48 -13.05 -23.53 -11.82
N ALA A 49 -13.42 -23.00 -10.65
CA ALA A 49 -13.69 -21.59 -10.42
C ALA A 49 -12.44 -20.81 -9.96
N TYR A 50 -12.26 -19.60 -10.48
CA TYR A 50 -11.16 -18.69 -10.15
C TYR A 50 -11.62 -17.23 -10.09
N PHE A 51 -10.83 -16.37 -9.45
CA PHE A 51 -10.88 -14.95 -9.74
C PHE A 51 -10.32 -14.69 -11.14
N TRP A 52 -11.02 -13.86 -11.90
CA TRP A 52 -10.81 -13.72 -13.33
C TRP A 52 -10.93 -12.24 -13.72
N VAL A 53 -10.03 -11.74 -14.55
CA VAL A 53 -10.03 -10.35 -14.99
C VAL A 53 -9.85 -10.25 -16.49
N GLY A 54 -10.33 -9.18 -17.11
CA GLY A 54 -10.11 -8.94 -18.54
C GLY A 54 -10.46 -7.52 -18.95
N ASN A 55 -10.21 -7.21 -20.23
CA ASN A 55 -10.33 -5.85 -20.79
C ASN A 55 -11.37 -5.75 -21.93
N THR A 56 -12.16 -6.81 -22.11
CA THR A 56 -13.33 -6.85 -22.99
C THR A 56 -14.50 -6.08 -22.36
N SER A 57 -15.55 -5.80 -23.13
CA SER A 57 -16.76 -5.12 -22.64
C SER A 57 -17.55 -5.93 -21.60
N THR A 58 -17.39 -7.26 -21.57
CA THR A 58 -18.01 -8.17 -20.61
C THR A 58 -17.04 -9.32 -20.25
N PRO A 59 -17.23 -10.04 -19.13
CA PRO A 59 -16.49 -11.26 -18.82
C PRO A 59 -16.55 -12.30 -19.96
N THR A 60 -15.38 -12.80 -20.37
CA THR A 60 -15.25 -13.83 -21.42
C THR A 60 -14.20 -14.89 -21.06
N PRO A 61 -14.17 -16.03 -21.78
CA PRO A 61 -13.13 -17.04 -21.62
C PRO A 61 -11.70 -16.55 -21.85
N GLN A 62 -11.50 -15.41 -22.54
CA GLN A 62 -10.18 -14.84 -22.85
C GLN A 62 -9.60 -13.96 -21.72
N GLY A 63 -10.22 -13.96 -20.54
CA GLY A 63 -9.65 -13.30 -19.37
C GLY A 63 -8.45 -14.04 -18.78
N TYR A 64 -7.95 -13.51 -17.67
CA TYR A 64 -6.76 -13.95 -16.98
C TYR A 64 -7.12 -14.37 -15.56
N ILE A 65 -6.58 -15.51 -15.11
CA ILE A 65 -6.70 -15.94 -13.71
C ILE A 65 -5.92 -14.97 -12.83
N VAL A 66 -6.54 -14.51 -11.75
CA VAL A 66 -5.87 -13.85 -10.63
C VAL A 66 -5.70 -14.91 -9.53
N PRO A 67 -4.49 -15.45 -9.30
CA PRO A 67 -4.29 -16.53 -8.35
C PRO A 67 -4.68 -16.11 -6.93
N TYR A 68 -5.46 -16.97 -6.27
CA TYR A 68 -5.77 -16.82 -4.84
C TYR A 68 -5.83 -18.19 -4.16
N PRO A 69 -5.03 -18.43 -3.09
CA PRO A 69 -4.02 -17.53 -2.53
C PRO A 69 -2.90 -17.18 -3.53
N GLU A 70 -2.12 -16.14 -3.23
CA GLU A 70 -0.95 -15.76 -4.04
C GLU A 70 0.03 -16.95 -4.11
N ILE A 71 0.48 -17.28 -5.33
CA ILE A 71 1.39 -18.39 -5.60
C ILE A 71 2.71 -17.87 -6.19
N LYS A 72 3.75 -18.71 -6.16
CA LYS A 72 5.00 -18.42 -6.87
C LYS A 72 4.79 -18.47 -8.37
N GLU A 73 5.52 -17.64 -9.09
CA GLU A 73 5.52 -17.64 -10.55
C GLU A 73 5.84 -19.04 -11.10
N GLY A 74 5.08 -19.47 -12.12
CA GLY A 74 5.18 -20.81 -12.71
C GLY A 74 4.44 -21.93 -11.96
N SER A 75 3.79 -21.64 -10.82
CA SER A 75 2.89 -22.60 -10.16
C SER A 75 1.50 -22.58 -10.80
N ASP A 76 0.82 -23.73 -10.77
CA ASP A 76 -0.58 -23.81 -11.21
C ASP A 76 -1.51 -23.06 -10.23
N PRO A 77 -2.52 -22.35 -10.75
CA PRO A 77 -3.51 -21.68 -9.91
C PRO A 77 -4.39 -22.69 -9.16
N VAL A 78 -4.73 -22.36 -7.92
CA VAL A 78 -5.60 -23.17 -7.08
C VAL A 78 -7.07 -22.85 -7.37
N VAL A 79 -7.89 -23.88 -7.56
CA VAL A 79 -9.35 -23.74 -7.70
C VAL A 79 -9.93 -23.16 -6.41
N LEU A 80 -10.87 -22.21 -6.53
CA LEU A 80 -11.54 -21.64 -5.38
C LEU A 80 -12.37 -22.69 -4.63
N ARG A 81 -12.15 -22.76 -3.32
CA ARG A 81 -13.00 -23.50 -2.38
C ARG A 81 -14.20 -22.64 -1.94
N SER A 82 -15.00 -23.17 -1.00
CA SER A 82 -16.04 -22.37 -0.34
C SER A 82 -15.44 -21.24 0.51
N TYR A 83 -16.06 -20.07 0.47
CA TYR A 83 -15.73 -18.91 1.30
C TYR A 83 -17.00 -18.36 1.94
N ASN A 84 -16.92 -17.94 3.20
CA ASN A 84 -18.04 -17.37 3.93
C ASN A 84 -17.57 -16.08 4.62
N TYR A 85 -18.05 -14.93 4.14
CA TYR A 85 -17.68 -13.59 4.60
C TYR A 85 -16.16 -13.40 4.81
N THR A 86 -15.37 -13.92 3.87
CA THR A 86 -13.90 -13.89 3.96
C THR A 86 -13.35 -12.65 3.24
N ASP A 87 -12.48 -11.90 3.91
CA ASP A 87 -11.79 -10.77 3.28
C ASP A 87 -10.63 -11.28 2.39
N ILE A 88 -10.58 -10.81 1.14
CA ILE A 88 -9.66 -11.30 0.11
C ILE A 88 -8.82 -10.15 -0.45
N ILE A 89 -7.50 -10.35 -0.49
CA ILE A 89 -6.57 -9.46 -1.18
C ILE A 89 -6.07 -10.18 -2.43
N LEU A 90 -6.31 -9.58 -3.59
CA LEU A 90 -5.89 -10.06 -4.90
C LEU A 90 -4.81 -9.15 -5.45
N LYS A 91 -3.67 -9.73 -5.84
CA LYS A 91 -2.65 -9.03 -6.63
C LYS A 91 -2.80 -9.40 -8.09
N LEU A 92 -2.91 -8.40 -8.94
CA LEU A 92 -3.00 -8.61 -10.38
C LEU A 92 -1.71 -9.27 -10.92
N PRO A 93 -1.83 -10.33 -11.73
CA PRO A 93 -0.67 -11.09 -12.20
C PRO A 93 0.06 -10.37 -13.34
N ASN A 94 1.31 -10.76 -13.60
CA ASN A 94 2.08 -10.42 -14.79
C ASN A 94 2.19 -8.89 -15.04
N GLY A 95 2.37 -8.11 -13.97
CA GLY A 95 2.52 -6.66 -14.05
C GLY A 95 1.26 -5.91 -14.51
N LYS A 96 0.09 -6.56 -14.58
CA LYS A 96 -1.18 -5.93 -14.90
C LYS A 96 -1.57 -4.94 -13.83
N ARG A 97 -2.29 -3.90 -14.26
CA ARG A 97 -2.75 -2.82 -13.40
C ARG A 97 -4.27 -2.69 -13.48
N ILE A 98 -4.89 -2.07 -12.49
CA ILE A 98 -6.34 -1.89 -12.44
C ILE A 98 -6.84 -1.15 -13.67
N ARG A 99 -6.09 -0.16 -14.16
CA ARG A 99 -6.39 0.55 -15.41
C ARG A 99 -6.32 -0.30 -16.69
N ASP A 100 -5.74 -1.51 -16.62
CA ASP A 100 -5.61 -2.41 -17.77
C ASP A 100 -6.78 -3.42 -17.86
N ILE A 101 -7.69 -3.41 -16.88
CA ILE A 101 -8.84 -4.32 -16.79
C ILE A 101 -10.15 -3.53 -16.71
N LYS A 102 -11.24 -4.12 -17.22
CA LYS A 102 -12.59 -3.54 -17.21
C LYS A 102 -13.54 -4.22 -16.24
N TRP A 103 -13.20 -5.41 -15.76
CA TRP A 103 -14.03 -6.18 -14.84
C TRP A 103 -13.19 -7.16 -14.03
N LEU A 104 -13.71 -7.49 -12.85
CA LEU A 104 -13.33 -8.63 -12.03
C LEU A 104 -14.53 -9.59 -11.97
N SER A 105 -14.28 -10.88 -12.13
CA SER A 105 -15.30 -11.93 -12.14
C SER A 105 -14.86 -13.13 -11.29
N VAL A 106 -15.83 -13.86 -10.77
CA VAL A 106 -15.66 -15.26 -10.36
C VAL A 106 -16.09 -16.12 -11.53
N TRP A 107 -15.14 -16.78 -12.18
CA TRP A 107 -15.34 -17.47 -13.45
C TRP A 107 -15.06 -18.96 -13.33
N CYS A 108 -15.99 -19.80 -13.78
CA CYS A 108 -15.75 -21.23 -13.96
C CYS A 108 -15.20 -21.49 -15.35
N ARG A 109 -13.91 -21.82 -15.42
CA ARG A 109 -13.22 -22.07 -16.70
C ARG A 109 -13.76 -23.31 -17.40
N ARG A 110 -14.02 -24.39 -16.66
CA ARG A 110 -14.54 -25.66 -17.22
C ARG A 110 -15.87 -25.51 -17.94
N PHE A 111 -16.77 -24.67 -17.44
CA PHE A 111 -18.10 -24.46 -18.04
C PHE A 111 -18.21 -23.16 -18.82
N THR A 112 -17.17 -22.33 -18.83
CA THR A 112 -17.17 -21.00 -19.46
C THR A 112 -18.33 -20.11 -18.96
N VAL A 113 -18.60 -20.15 -17.66
CA VAL A 113 -19.70 -19.42 -17.02
C VAL A 113 -19.17 -18.43 -15.98
N ASN A 114 -19.77 -17.24 -15.98
CA ASN A 114 -19.58 -16.19 -15.00
C ASN A 114 -20.52 -16.41 -13.80
N PHE A 115 -19.99 -16.59 -12.60
CA PHE A 115 -20.77 -16.74 -11.37
C PHE A 115 -21.08 -15.40 -10.70
N GLY A 116 -20.27 -14.38 -10.95
CA GLY A 116 -20.50 -13.03 -10.49
C GLY A 116 -19.41 -12.08 -10.97
N ASP A 117 -19.74 -10.81 -11.15
CA ASP A 117 -18.80 -9.80 -11.62
C ASP A 117 -19.00 -8.41 -11.01
N VAL A 118 -17.99 -7.57 -11.19
CA VAL A 118 -18.06 -6.13 -11.01
C VAL A 118 -17.26 -5.45 -12.12
N TYR A 119 -17.76 -4.32 -12.61
CA TYR A 119 -17.06 -3.51 -13.62
C TYR A 119 -16.18 -2.45 -12.97
N ILE A 120 -15.00 -2.23 -13.53
CA ILE A 120 -14.06 -1.19 -13.11
C ILE A 120 -14.46 0.13 -13.78
N PRO A 121 -14.72 1.20 -13.02
CA PRO A 121 -15.01 2.50 -13.60
C PRO A 121 -13.85 3.01 -14.47
N MET A 122 -14.12 3.49 -15.69
CA MET A 122 -13.07 3.90 -16.64
C MET A 122 -12.13 4.98 -16.11
N ASN A 123 -12.63 5.86 -15.24
CA ASN A 123 -11.87 6.97 -14.65
C ASN A 123 -11.54 6.73 -13.18
N LEU A 124 -11.43 5.48 -12.76
CA LEU A 124 -11.09 5.14 -11.37
C LEU A 124 -9.69 5.68 -11.03
N LYS A 125 -9.66 6.67 -10.13
CA LYS A 125 -8.41 7.11 -9.49
C LYS A 125 -8.14 6.18 -8.33
N VAL A 126 -7.07 5.40 -8.44
CA VAL A 126 -6.60 4.49 -7.40
C VAL A 126 -5.69 5.23 -6.42
N PRO A 127 -5.69 4.85 -5.13
CA PRO A 127 -4.75 5.41 -4.16
C PRO A 127 -3.29 5.11 -4.54
N LYS A 128 -2.37 6.03 -4.24
CA LYS A 128 -0.95 5.92 -4.59
C LYS A 128 -0.03 6.42 -3.50
N ALA A 129 1.14 5.81 -3.39
CA ALA A 129 2.18 6.29 -2.49
C ALA A 129 2.50 7.77 -2.79
N ARG A 130 2.76 8.55 -1.73
CA ARG A 130 3.02 9.98 -1.81
C ARG A 130 4.45 10.27 -1.43
N GLN A 131 5.22 10.83 -2.35
CA GLN A 131 6.54 11.38 -2.05
C GLN A 131 6.41 12.77 -1.42
N LEU A 132 7.17 13.00 -0.37
CA LEU A 132 7.34 14.25 0.36
C LEU A 132 8.80 14.71 0.25
N PRO A 133 9.11 15.97 0.59
CA PRO A 133 10.48 16.42 0.75
C PRO A 133 11.27 15.62 1.79
N GLU A 134 12.60 15.82 1.82
CA GLU A 134 13.44 15.34 2.92
C GLU A 134 13.10 16.03 4.26
N PHE A 135 13.62 15.49 5.37
CA PHE A 135 13.56 16.17 6.66
C PHE A 135 14.24 17.55 6.59
N SER A 136 13.61 18.55 7.20
CA SER A 136 14.26 19.83 7.48
C SER A 136 15.52 19.60 8.32
N ARG A 137 16.62 20.28 8.01
CA ARG A 137 17.91 20.06 8.68
C ARG A 137 18.13 21.08 9.79
N LEU A 138 17.56 20.84 10.98
CA LEU A 138 17.61 21.82 12.08
C LEU A 138 18.73 21.56 13.07
N ALA A 139 18.92 20.31 13.50
CA ALA A 139 19.94 19.96 14.48
C ALA A 139 20.43 18.53 14.32
N HIS A 140 21.53 18.22 15.02
CA HIS A 140 22.03 16.85 15.21
C HIS A 140 22.31 16.06 13.91
N GLY A 141 22.71 16.78 12.86
CA GLY A 141 23.00 16.20 11.57
C GLY A 141 21.81 15.53 10.88
N LEU A 142 20.57 15.77 11.34
CA LEU A 142 19.37 15.15 10.80
C LEU A 142 19.20 15.52 9.32
N ARG A 143 19.12 14.50 8.47
CA ARG A 143 18.81 14.61 7.04
C ARG A 143 18.35 13.24 6.51
N SER A 144 17.67 13.25 5.38
CA SER A 144 17.22 12.05 4.67
C SER A 144 17.19 12.31 3.17
N GLY A 145 16.86 11.30 2.35
CA GLY A 145 16.27 11.55 1.05
C GLY A 145 14.79 11.93 1.16
N ASN A 146 14.11 12.04 0.01
CA ASN A 146 12.68 12.29 -0.04
C ASN A 146 11.89 11.19 0.69
N VAL A 147 11.09 11.59 1.68
CA VAL A 147 10.26 10.68 2.46
C VAL A 147 9.10 10.18 1.60
N THR A 148 8.65 8.94 1.77
CA THR A 148 7.50 8.38 1.04
C THR A 148 6.47 7.82 2.00
N ILE A 149 5.24 8.30 1.91
CA ILE A 149 4.09 7.66 2.53
C ILE A 149 3.68 6.50 1.63
N LEU A 150 3.93 5.27 2.08
CA LEU A 150 3.65 4.05 1.31
C LEU A 150 2.16 3.68 1.36
N ASP A 151 1.59 3.75 2.56
CA ASP A 151 0.17 3.50 2.83
C ASP A 151 -0.28 4.39 4.01
N CYS A 152 -1.51 4.22 4.49
CA CYS A 152 -2.07 5.06 5.54
C CYS A 152 -1.36 4.96 6.89
N LYS A 153 -0.43 4.01 7.10
CA LYS A 153 0.35 3.82 8.33
C LYS A 153 1.86 3.78 8.13
N THR A 154 2.34 3.38 6.97
CA THR A 154 3.75 3.07 6.73
C THR A 154 4.44 4.22 6.02
N ILE A 155 5.54 4.70 6.60
CA ILE A 155 6.36 5.78 6.06
C ILE A 155 7.77 5.24 5.81
N TYR A 156 8.24 5.37 4.58
CA TYR A 156 9.59 5.05 4.15
C TYR A 156 10.49 6.29 4.18
N ILE A 157 11.64 6.16 4.81
CA ILE A 157 12.63 7.23 5.00
C ILE A 157 13.97 6.72 4.46
N PRO A 158 14.35 7.10 3.23
CA PRO A 158 15.63 6.70 2.67
C PRO A 158 16.78 7.55 3.21
N ASN A 159 17.99 6.99 3.21
CA ASN A 159 19.25 7.68 3.47
C ASN A 159 19.24 8.51 4.78
N LEU A 160 18.59 8.00 5.82
CA LEU A 160 18.45 8.68 7.10
C LEU A 160 19.82 8.82 7.77
N HIS A 161 20.13 10.04 8.19
CA HIS A 161 21.27 10.35 9.04
C HIS A 161 20.82 11.10 10.28
N TYR A 162 21.44 10.77 11.40
CA TYR A 162 21.26 11.43 12.69
C TYR A 162 22.45 11.05 13.58
N ASP A 163 23.03 12.00 14.29
CA ASP A 163 24.27 11.78 15.05
C ASP A 163 24.10 10.90 16.31
N GLY A 164 22.87 10.72 16.79
CA GLY A 164 22.58 9.95 18.01
C GLY A 164 22.87 10.69 19.31
N ALA A 165 23.20 11.98 19.27
CA ALA A 165 23.60 12.75 20.45
C ALA A 165 22.42 13.28 21.28
N GLY A 166 21.18 13.07 20.83
CA GLY A 166 19.98 13.46 21.57
C GLY A 166 19.67 12.42 22.65
N PRO A 167 19.65 12.80 23.93
CA PRO A 167 19.53 11.82 25.03
C PRO A 167 18.15 11.15 25.10
N ASP A 168 17.12 11.78 24.53
CA ASP A 168 15.74 11.33 24.60
C ASP A 168 14.99 11.64 23.27
N ALA A 169 15.62 11.27 22.15
CA ALA A 169 15.13 11.54 20.79
C ALA A 169 14.27 10.40 20.24
N TYR A 170 13.17 10.73 19.55
CA TYR A 170 12.21 9.78 19.00
C TYR A 170 11.69 10.21 17.64
N PHE A 171 11.17 9.26 16.87
CA PHE A 171 10.19 9.60 15.83
C PHE A 171 8.92 10.11 16.52
N TRP A 172 8.42 11.24 16.04
CA TRP A 172 7.39 12.01 16.71
C TRP A 172 6.43 12.55 15.67
N VAL A 173 5.14 12.38 15.89
CA VAL A 173 4.09 12.86 14.97
C VAL A 173 3.04 13.65 15.72
N GLY A 174 2.38 14.57 15.05
CA GLY A 174 1.34 15.34 15.71
C GLY A 174 0.65 16.29 14.75
N ASN A 175 -0.17 17.17 15.33
CA ASN A 175 -0.97 18.14 14.60
C ASN A 175 -0.48 19.57 14.85
N GLY A 176 -0.91 20.48 14.00
CA GLY A 176 -0.54 21.89 13.99
C GLY A 176 0.44 22.25 12.87
N SER A 177 0.81 23.53 12.81
CA SER A 177 1.71 24.06 11.79
C SER A 177 3.16 23.64 11.97
N GLU A 178 3.54 23.17 13.17
CA GLU A 178 4.92 22.79 13.50
C GLU A 178 4.98 21.69 14.59
N PRO A 179 6.08 20.92 14.64
CA PRO A 179 6.36 19.98 15.71
C PRO A 179 6.39 20.63 17.09
N ASN A 180 5.74 19.99 18.04
CA ASN A 180 5.60 20.50 19.40
C ASN A 180 5.52 19.37 20.45
N THR A 181 5.44 19.77 21.72
CA THR A 181 5.47 18.86 22.87
C THR A 181 4.28 17.91 22.98
N PHE A 182 3.18 18.16 22.27
CA PHE A 182 1.95 17.34 22.35
C PHE A 182 1.90 16.22 21.31
N GLY A 183 3.00 15.97 20.58
CA GLY A 183 3.05 14.87 19.64
C GLY A 183 3.04 13.49 20.30
N ILE A 184 3.01 12.48 19.45
CA ILE A 184 2.88 11.07 19.77
C ILE A 184 4.17 10.38 19.33
N LYS A 185 4.73 9.56 20.23
CA LYS A 185 5.91 8.73 19.95
C LYS A 185 5.57 7.65 18.93
N VAL A 186 6.39 7.53 17.89
CA VAL A 186 6.30 6.46 16.88
C VAL A 186 7.43 5.45 17.12
N PRO A 187 7.14 4.13 17.11
CA PRO A 187 8.19 3.12 17.20
C PRO A 187 9.20 3.25 16.06
N SER A 188 10.47 3.00 16.36
CA SER A 188 11.53 2.92 15.36
C SER A 188 11.36 1.73 14.40
N GLU A 189 12.26 1.61 13.43
CA GLU A 189 12.30 0.49 12.48
C GLU A 189 12.44 -0.88 13.19
N ARG A 190 12.95 -0.86 14.43
CA ARG A 190 13.10 -2.03 15.31
C ARG A 190 11.87 -2.29 16.18
N LYS A 191 10.76 -1.59 15.92
CA LYS A 191 9.52 -1.63 16.72
C LYS A 191 9.75 -1.24 18.19
N SER A 192 10.74 -0.37 18.44
CA SER A 192 11.12 0.08 19.78
C SER A 192 10.65 1.49 20.06
N LEU A 193 10.25 1.76 21.31
CA LEU A 193 9.92 3.09 21.83
C LEU A 193 11.05 3.66 22.72
N THR A 194 12.23 3.05 22.68
CA THR A 194 13.47 3.57 23.31
C THR A 194 14.04 4.73 22.49
N PRO A 195 14.91 5.58 23.07
CA PRO A 195 15.59 6.63 22.33
C PRO A 195 16.25 6.12 21.06
N LEU A 196 16.20 6.93 20.01
CA LEU A 196 16.82 6.63 18.72
C LEU A 196 18.33 6.57 18.87
N ARG A 197 18.94 5.57 18.24
CA ARG A 197 20.37 5.54 17.98
C ARG A 197 20.73 6.52 16.86
N GLY A 198 22.02 6.72 16.63
CA GLY A 198 22.50 7.36 15.40
C GLY A 198 22.19 6.52 14.15
N TYR A 199 22.00 7.21 13.03
CA TYR A 199 21.81 6.63 11.70
C TYR A 199 22.87 7.18 10.74
N GLN A 200 23.39 6.33 9.86
CA GLN A 200 24.46 6.68 8.90
C GLN A 200 24.08 6.26 7.47
N GLY A 201 23.09 6.93 6.89
CA GLY A 201 22.65 6.71 5.51
C GLY A 201 21.80 5.45 5.34
N GLU A 202 20.89 5.23 6.28
CA GLU A 202 20.08 4.01 6.32
C GLU A 202 18.69 4.22 5.72
N ASP A 203 18.22 3.23 4.98
CA ASP A 203 16.85 3.17 4.48
C ASP A 203 15.99 2.45 5.51
N ILE A 204 14.98 3.14 6.05
CA ILE A 204 14.11 2.60 7.08
C ILE A 204 12.64 2.77 6.77
N GLU A 205 11.83 1.96 7.44
CA GLU A 205 10.38 2.12 7.48
C GLU A 205 9.93 2.20 8.93
N ILE A 206 8.97 3.09 9.16
CA ILE A 206 8.27 3.21 10.44
C ILE A 206 6.76 3.05 10.21
N VAL A 207 6.10 2.49 11.21
CA VAL A 207 4.65 2.25 11.18
C VAL A 207 4.01 3.05 12.30
N LEU A 208 3.01 3.87 11.95
CA LEU A 208 2.26 4.67 12.92
C LEU A 208 1.59 3.77 13.98
N PRO A 209 1.64 4.15 15.27
CA PRO A 209 1.18 3.30 16.36
C PRO A 209 -0.35 3.24 16.46
N GLY A 210 -0.86 2.12 17.00
CA GLY A 210 -2.27 1.95 17.30
C GLY A 210 -3.17 2.16 16.08
N ASN A 211 -4.19 3.01 16.24
CA ASN A 211 -5.14 3.35 15.18
C ASN A 211 -4.76 4.62 14.41
N LEU A 212 -3.60 5.22 14.69
CA LEU A 212 -3.17 6.45 14.04
C LEU A 212 -2.88 6.19 12.55
N THR A 213 -3.29 7.13 11.71
CA THR A 213 -2.99 7.14 10.28
C THR A 213 -2.32 8.45 9.88
N VAL A 214 -1.76 8.49 8.67
CA VAL A 214 -1.19 9.72 8.10
C VAL A 214 -2.23 10.83 7.92
N HIS A 215 -3.53 10.49 7.88
CA HIS A 215 -4.61 11.48 7.82
C HIS A 215 -4.81 12.22 9.15
N ASP A 216 -4.35 11.64 10.25
CA ASP A 216 -4.53 12.14 11.61
C ASP A 216 -3.37 13.04 12.09
N ILE A 217 -2.35 13.23 11.24
CA ILE A 217 -1.11 13.97 11.56
C ILE A 217 -0.85 15.08 10.54
N ASP A 218 -0.14 16.12 10.96
CA ASP A 218 0.31 17.26 10.14
C ASP A 218 1.82 17.23 9.86
N TRP A 219 2.59 16.49 10.66
CA TRP A 219 4.04 16.41 10.53
C TRP A 219 4.59 15.11 11.11
N LEU A 220 5.76 14.71 10.60
CA LEU A 220 6.65 13.70 11.16
C LEU A 220 7.97 14.38 11.50
N SER A 221 8.50 14.14 12.70
CA SER A 221 9.70 14.79 13.24
C SER A 221 10.62 13.78 13.93
N VAL A 222 11.91 14.13 14.02
CA VAL A 222 12.78 13.63 15.09
C VAL A 222 12.80 14.67 16.20
N TRP A 223 12.25 14.30 17.36
CA TRP A 223 12.03 15.20 18.49
C TRP A 223 12.72 14.69 19.74
N CYS A 224 13.46 15.57 20.42
CA CYS A 224 14.01 15.28 21.75
C CYS A 224 13.04 15.74 22.82
N VAL A 225 12.48 14.78 23.56
CA VAL A 225 11.47 15.04 24.60
C VAL A 225 12.09 15.78 25.79
N GLN A 226 13.27 15.36 26.25
CA GLN A 226 13.96 15.98 27.38
C GLN A 226 14.20 17.49 27.19
N TYR A 227 14.63 17.90 25.98
CA TYR A 227 14.93 19.30 25.68
C TYR A 227 13.82 20.03 24.92
N LYS A 228 12.70 19.34 24.64
CA LYS A 228 11.58 19.88 23.85
C LYS A 228 12.05 20.50 22.52
N HIS A 229 12.95 19.81 21.84
CA HIS A 229 13.68 20.35 20.69
C HIS A 229 13.40 19.52 19.43
N ASN A 230 12.97 20.19 18.37
CA ASN A 230 12.77 19.64 17.04
C ASN A 230 14.12 19.56 16.31
N PHE A 231 14.62 18.35 16.04
CA PHE A 231 15.85 18.17 15.25
C PHE A 231 15.61 18.30 13.75
N GLY A 232 14.34 18.18 13.36
CA GLY A 232 13.85 18.40 12.02
C GLY A 232 12.58 17.60 11.75
N HIS A 233 11.88 17.98 10.69
CA HIS A 233 10.57 17.45 10.37
C HIS A 233 10.26 17.50 8.87
N VAL A 234 9.23 16.78 8.48
CA VAL A 234 8.57 16.86 7.20
C VAL A 234 7.07 17.09 7.45
N MET A 235 6.46 18.00 6.67
CA MET A 235 5.03 18.27 6.74
C MET A 235 4.24 17.21 5.96
N ILE A 236 3.13 16.77 6.54
CA ILE A 236 2.20 15.81 5.96
C ILE A 236 1.03 16.60 5.35
N PRO A 237 0.86 16.59 4.02
CA PRO A 237 -0.22 17.33 3.39
C PRO A 237 -1.59 16.67 3.72
N LYS A 238 -2.67 17.44 3.66
CA LYS A 238 -4.02 16.93 4.01
C LYS A 238 -4.75 16.27 2.84
N ASP A 239 -4.35 16.54 1.61
CA ASP A 239 -4.92 15.98 0.38
C ASP A 239 -4.25 14.65 -0.01
N LEU A 240 -4.16 13.72 0.95
CA LEU A 240 -3.58 12.39 0.73
C LEU A 240 -4.63 11.41 0.22
N ASP A 241 -4.34 10.78 -0.92
CA ASP A 241 -5.03 9.60 -1.46
C ASP A 241 -4.02 8.46 -1.56
N VAL A 242 -3.62 7.93 -0.40
CA VAL A 242 -2.61 6.86 -0.25
C VAL A 242 -3.28 5.51 0.03
N PRO A 243 -2.65 4.37 -0.30
CA PRO A 243 -3.24 3.05 -0.06
C PRO A 243 -3.64 2.79 1.40
N PRO A 244 -4.63 1.93 1.67
CA PRO A 244 -4.93 1.44 3.02
C PRO A 244 -3.80 0.52 3.54
N ALA A 245 -3.71 0.25 4.83
CA ALA A 245 -2.71 -0.67 5.41
C ALA A 245 -3.31 -2.05 5.71
N LEU A 246 -3.66 -2.84 4.68
CA LEU A 246 -4.29 -4.17 4.80
C LEU A 246 -3.28 -5.34 4.86
N GLY A 247 -1.99 -5.03 5.02
CA GLY A 247 -0.92 -6.02 4.95
C GLY A 247 -0.54 -6.43 3.53
N GLN A 248 -0.97 -5.68 2.52
CA GLN A 248 -0.52 -5.84 1.13
C GLN A 248 0.91 -5.32 0.91
N THR A 249 1.33 -4.36 1.74
CA THR A 249 2.72 -3.88 1.87
C THR A 249 3.57 -4.95 2.56
N LYS A 250 3.69 -6.14 1.93
CA LYS A 250 4.65 -7.17 2.35
C LYS A 250 5.99 -6.80 1.75
N ILE A 251 6.96 -6.41 2.58
CA ILE A 251 8.32 -6.18 2.09
C ILE A 251 9.19 -7.36 2.50
N ALA A 252 9.82 -7.91 1.45
CA ALA A 252 10.93 -8.82 1.56
C ALA A 252 11.97 -8.21 2.49
N VAL A 253 12.18 -8.84 3.64
CA VAL A 253 13.44 -8.67 4.37
C VAL A 253 14.51 -9.18 3.43
N THR A 254 15.16 -8.28 2.69
CA THR A 254 16.37 -8.61 1.94
C THR A 254 17.43 -8.93 2.98
N ARG A 255 17.52 -10.21 3.39
CA ARG A 255 18.76 -10.74 3.93
C ARG A 255 19.78 -10.58 2.81
N ASN A 256 20.72 -9.68 3.05
CA ASN A 256 21.88 -9.32 2.23
C ASN A 256 21.62 -8.19 1.24
N GLY A 257 22.29 -7.07 1.49
CA GLY A 257 22.21 -5.86 0.68
C GLY A 257 22.56 -6.14 -0.78
N LEU A 258 21.54 -6.09 -1.62
CA LEU A 258 21.61 -5.67 -3.00
C LEU A 258 20.18 -5.30 -3.41
N LEU A 259 19.99 -4.02 -3.75
CA LEU A 259 18.70 -3.47 -4.18
C LEU A 259 18.25 -4.16 -5.47
N ALA A 260 17.17 -4.94 -5.41
CA ALA A 260 16.36 -5.19 -6.60
C ALA A 260 15.43 -3.99 -6.79
N ASN A 261 15.82 -3.08 -7.69
CA ASN A 261 14.97 -1.99 -8.16
C ASN A 261 13.66 -2.57 -8.74
N VAL A 262 12.56 -2.50 -8.00
CA VAL A 262 11.21 -2.53 -8.56
C VAL A 262 10.64 -1.12 -8.50
N LEU A 263 11.32 -0.20 -9.19
CA LEU A 263 10.70 1.01 -9.71
C LEU A 263 10.99 1.02 -11.19
N ALA A 264 9.95 0.75 -11.99
CA ALA A 264 9.98 0.90 -13.42
C ALA A 264 10.43 2.33 -13.76
N LYS A 265 11.67 2.50 -14.23
CA LYS A 265 12.12 3.76 -14.80
C LYS A 265 11.37 4.01 -16.12
N PRO A 266 10.83 5.21 -16.38
CA PRO A 266 10.31 5.55 -17.69
C PRO A 266 11.47 5.60 -18.71
N HIS A 267 11.38 4.80 -19.77
CA HIS A 267 12.27 4.91 -20.93
C HIS A 267 11.95 6.19 -21.69
N PHE A 268 12.90 7.13 -21.72
CA PHE A 268 12.96 8.15 -22.76
C PHE A 268 13.95 7.67 -23.85
N PRO A 269 13.58 7.71 -25.14
CA PRO A 269 14.51 7.37 -26.21
C PRO A 269 15.59 8.46 -26.33
N LEU A 270 16.85 8.02 -26.29
CA LEU A 270 18.01 8.83 -26.64
C LEU A 270 17.98 9.11 -28.14
N VAL A 271 17.88 10.38 -28.52
CA VAL A 271 18.13 10.83 -29.89
C VAL A 271 19.64 10.83 -30.10
N SER A 272 20.16 9.91 -30.90
CA SER A 272 21.54 9.93 -31.38
C SER A 272 21.68 11.03 -32.44
N HIS A 273 22.48 12.05 -32.16
CA HIS A 273 23.15 12.81 -33.22
C HIS A 273 24.53 12.16 -33.42
N ALA A 274 24.83 11.80 -34.65
CA ALA A 274 26.15 11.41 -35.12
C ALA A 274 26.51 12.34 -36.30
N PRO A 275 27.81 12.47 -36.61
CA PRO A 275 28.53 13.74 -36.73
C PRO A 275 28.29 14.55 -38.00
#